data_AF-A0A496PQW2-F1
#
_entry.id   AF-A0A496PQW2-F1
#
_cell.length_a   1.000
_cell.length_b   1.000
_cell.length_c   1.000
_cell.angle_alpha   90.00
_cell.angle_beta   90.00
_cell.angle_gamma   90.00
#
_symmetry.space_group_name_H-M   'P 1'
#
loop_
_entity.id
_entity.type
_entity.pdbx_description
1 polymer ?
#
loop_
_entity_poly.entity_id
_entity_poly.type
_entity_poly.pdbx_seq_one_letter_code
_entity_poly.pdbx_strand_id
1 'polypeptide(L)' 'PDIGVIIMTGFGDTYTVKDALLLGADEYITKPFKSYEISLIVERAYWRILSNKEKSTQGSK' A
#
# COMPACT_ATOMS: atom_id res chain seq x y z
N PRO A 1 1.54 14.60 -1.27
CA PRO A 1 0.48 13.81 -1.96
C PRO A 1 -0.04 12.72 -1.03
N ASP A 2 -1.33 12.76 -0.64
CA ASP A 2 -1.95 11.82 0.31
C ASP A 2 -2.78 10.75 -0.41
N ILE A 3 -2.21 10.12 -1.44
CA ILE A 3 -2.86 9.04 -2.18
C ILE A 3 -2.20 7.71 -1.82
N GLY A 4 -3.02 6.74 -1.39
CA GLY A 4 -2.55 5.37 -1.15
C GLY A 4 -2.26 4.65 -2.45
N VAL A 5 -1.07 4.04 -2.56
CA VAL A 5 -0.68 3.28 -3.76
C VAL A 5 -0.49 1.82 -3.41
N ILE A 6 -1.22 0.95 -4.12
CA ILE A 6 -1.11 -0.51 -4.03
C ILE A 6 -0.51 -1.04 -5.33
N ILE A 7 0.62 -1.72 -5.27
CA ILE A 7 1.26 -2.31 -6.45
C ILE A 7 0.86 -3.78 -6.60
N MET A 8 0.40 -4.16 -7.80
CA MET A 8 0.07 -5.55 -8.15
C MET A 8 1.12 -6.12 -9.10
N THR A 9 1.69 -7.30 -8.80
CA THR A 9 2.72 -7.94 -9.64
C THR A 9 2.42 -9.43 -9.89
N GLY A 10 2.83 -10.00 -11.02
CA GLY A 10 2.60 -11.40 -11.38
C GLY A 10 3.88 -12.25 -11.40
N PHE A 11 3.71 -13.57 -11.47
CA PHE A 11 4.82 -14.52 -11.57
C PHE A 11 5.62 -14.29 -12.87
N GLY A 12 6.88 -13.86 -12.74
CA GLY A 12 7.78 -13.54 -13.87
C GLY A 12 8.18 -12.07 -13.97
N ASP A 13 7.59 -11.18 -13.17
CA ASP A 13 8.04 -9.80 -13.08
C ASP A 13 9.39 -9.73 -12.35
N THR A 14 10.34 -8.98 -12.90
CA THR A 14 11.66 -8.72 -12.26
C THR A 14 11.56 -7.82 -11.03
N TYR A 15 10.37 -7.28 -10.75
CA TYR A 15 10.11 -6.39 -9.63
C TYR A 15 9.73 -7.21 -8.40
N THR A 16 10.58 -7.15 -7.38
CA THR A 16 10.29 -7.81 -6.11
C THR A 16 9.37 -6.96 -5.26
N VAL A 17 8.72 -7.59 -4.28
CA VAL A 17 7.98 -6.93 -3.20
C VAL A 17 8.80 -5.80 -2.56
N LYS A 18 10.10 -6.00 -2.43
CA LYS A 18 11.01 -5.05 -1.81
C LYS A 18 11.17 -3.79 -2.66
N ASP A 19 11.27 -3.94 -3.98
CA ASP A 19 11.41 -2.81 -4.90
C ASP A 19 10.15 -1.94 -4.89
N ALA A 20 8.97 -2.55 -4.86
CA ALA A 20 7.69 -1.84 -4.74
C ALA A 20 7.62 -1.00 -3.45
N LEU A 21 8.00 -1.58 -2.31
CA LEU A 21 8.01 -0.88 -1.02
C LEU A 21 9.08 0.22 -0.97
N LEU A 22 10.26 -0.01 -1.56
CA LEU A 22 11.34 0.98 -1.66
C LEU A 22 10.95 2.20 -2.51
N LEU A 23 10.10 2.01 -3.52
CA LEU A 23 9.57 3.09 -4.37
C LEU A 23 8.45 3.89 -3.70
N GLY A 24 8.07 3.57 -2.47
CA GLY A 24 7.06 4.29 -1.71
C GLY A 24 5.63 3.79 -1.93
N ALA A 25 5.45 2.55 -2.42
CA ALA A 25 4.13 1.92 -2.36
C ALA A 25 3.72 1.68 -0.91
N ASP A 26 2.47 1.98 -0.58
CA ASP A 26 1.91 1.73 0.75
C ASP A 26 1.69 0.24 0.97
N GLU A 27 1.32 -0.48 -0.10
CA GLU A 27 1.03 -1.90 -0.05
C GLU A 27 1.35 -2.62 -1.37
N TYR A 28 1.41 -3.95 -1.30
CA TYR A 28 1.75 -4.83 -2.41
C TYR A 28 0.87 -6.09 -2.43
N ILE A 29 0.56 -6.62 -3.62
CA ILE A 29 -0.11 -7.92 -3.80
C ILE A 29 0.44 -8.69 -5.01
N THR A 30 0.62 -10.00 -4.89
CA THR A 30 1.02 -10.90 -5.98
C THR A 30 -0.18 -11.54 -6.67
N LYS A 31 -0.10 -11.71 -7.99
CA LYS A 31 -1.05 -12.49 -8.79
C LYS A 31 -0.55 -13.92 -8.98
N PRO A 32 -1.46 -14.91 -8.99
CA PRO A 32 -2.90 -14.77 -8.77
C PRO A 32 -3.26 -14.55 -7.29
N PHE A 33 -4.28 -13.74 -7.03
CA PHE A 33 -4.83 -13.50 -5.69
C PHE A 33 -6.31 -13.87 -5.62
N LYS A 34 -6.81 -14.08 -4.41
CA LYS A 34 -8.21 -14.29 -4.09
C LYS A 34 -8.88 -12.96 -3.74
N SER A 35 -10.19 -12.87 -3.94
CA SER A 35 -10.95 -11.63 -3.74
C SER A 35 -10.83 -11.07 -2.32
N TYR A 36 -10.73 -11.93 -1.30
CA TYR A 36 -10.57 -11.47 0.09
C TYR A 36 -9.22 -10.80 0.35
N GLU A 37 -8.18 -11.14 -0.43
CA GLU A 37 -6.84 -10.56 -0.26
C GLU A 37 -6.83 -9.09 -0.68
N ILE A 38 -7.62 -8.74 -1.70
CA ILE A 38 -7.83 -7.34 -2.11
C ILE A 38 -8.52 -6.56 -1.00
N SER A 39 -9.61 -7.08 -0.44
CA SER A 39 -10.33 -6.41 0.65
C SER A 39 -9.43 -6.11 1.84
N LEU A 40 -8.59 -7.08 2.23
CA LEU A 40 -7.65 -6.92 3.35
C LEU A 40 -6.59 -5.86 3.08
N ILE A 41 -6.06 -5.80 1.85
CA ILE A 41 -5.01 -4.85 1.49
C ILE A 41 -5.56 -3.43 1.37
N VAL A 42 -6.76 -3.27 0.83
CA VAL A 42 -7.46 -1.97 0.78
C VAL A 42 -7.74 -1.46 2.20
N GLU A 43 -8.19 -2.33 3.10
CA GLU A 43 -8.43 -1.97 4.50
C GLU A 43 -7.14 -1.47 5.19
N ARG A 44 -6.02 -2.18 5.00
CA ARG A 44 -4.72 -1.77 5.56
C ARG A 44 -4.25 -0.42 5.02
N ALA A 45 -4.32 -0.24 3.70
CA ALA A 45 -3.95 1.03 3.05
C ALA A 45 -4.83 2.18 3.57
N TYR A 46 -6.13 1.94 3.75
CA TYR A 46 -7.06 2.93 4.28
C TYR A 46 -6.69 3.39 5.70
N TRP A 47 -6.45 2.45 6.62
CA TRP A 47 -6.04 2.78 8.00
C TRP A 47 -4.69 3.52 8.06
N ARG A 48 -3.75 3.16 7.17
CA ARG A 48 -2.46 3.85 7.04
C ARG A 48 -2.64 5.31 6.66
N ILE A 49 -3.45 5.62 5.65
CA ILE A 49 -3.71 7.00 5.20
C ILE A 49 -4.37 7.81 6.32
N LEU A 50 -5.39 7.24 6.99
CA LEU A 50 -6.06 7.89 8.11
C LEU A 50 -5.08 8.23 9.24
N SER A 51 -4.27 7.27 9.66
CA SER A 51 -3.29 7.49 10.75
C SER A 51 -2.20 8.50 10.38
N ASN A 52 -1.80 8.58 9.11
CA ASN A 52 -0.84 9.58 8.63
C ASN A 52 -1.45 11.00 8.62
N LYS A 53 -2.74 11.13 8.27
CA LYS A 53 -3.46 12.43 8.28
C LYS A 53 -3.62 13.03 9.68
N GLU A 54 -3.77 12.19 10.70
CA GLU A 54 -3.81 12.64 12.10
C GLU A 54 -2.47 13.20 12.55
N LYS A 55 -1.35 12.54 12.18
CA LYS A 55 0.00 12.96 12.56
C LYS A 55 0.45 14.25 11.89
N SER A 56 0.07 14.49 10.63
CA SER A 56 0.36 15.76 9.94
C SER A 56 -0.38 16.95 10.56
N THR A 57 -1.53 16.71 11.20
CA THR A 57 -2.34 17.77 11.83
C THR A 57 -1.81 18.13 13.23
N GLN A 58 -1.15 17.21 13.93
CA GLN A 58 -0.56 17.45 15.26
C GLN A 58 0.78 18.21 15.22
N GLY A 59 1.52 18.17 14.11
CA GLY A 59 2.87 18.77 14.00
C GLY A 59 2.91 20.27 13.66
N SER A 60 1.76 20.94 13.53
CA SER A 60 1.66 22.40 13.28
C SER A 60 1.12 23.21 14.46
N LYS A 61 1.22 22.69 15.69
CA LYS A 61 0.98 23.47 16.92
C LYS A 61 2.26 23.63 17.73
#